data_AF-A0A3R7KNB6-F1
#
_entry.id   AF-A0A3R7KNB6-F1
#
_cell.length_a   1.000
_cell.length_b   1.000
_cell.length_c   1.000
_cell.angle_alpha   90.00
_cell.angle_beta   90.00
_cell.angle_gamma   90.00
#
_symmetry.space_group_name_H-M   'P 1'
#
loop_
_entity.id
_entity.type
_entity.pdbx_description
1 polymer ?
#
loop_
_entity_poly.entity_id
_entity_poly.type
_entity_poly.pdbx_seq_one_letter_code
_entity_poly.pdbx_strand_id
1 'polypeptide(L)'
;MVPFEKILNGSMKVGRRVVIVGNGAISNDVASYLLHDPRLSRGVEAYCDEWGINLDEGTLDSNAAERAPRNSCDVVLFNKADKDADLSRGKGWTQKLWIRNHGGTIIKHGLLENIDKSAVHVSLLAPDSRKYFVECDTIVWAYGMLPNISVGTWIYELMKDGAKERGEMKDFRIYRAGSCCDNYTDEDHGEQDMLQAVHEGYEIGYKI
;
A
#
# COMPACT_ATOMS: atom_id res chain seq x y z
N MET A 1 -10.98 5.70 -11.24
CA MET A 1 -10.40 4.84 -10.20
C MET A 1 -9.42 3.88 -10.84
N VAL A 2 -8.25 3.67 -10.23
CA VAL A 2 -7.17 2.84 -10.76
C VAL A 2 -6.61 1.98 -9.62
N PRO A 3 -6.32 0.70 -9.84
CA PRO A 3 -5.73 -0.14 -8.81
C PRO A 3 -4.23 0.18 -8.66
N PHE A 4 -3.70 0.08 -7.44
CA PHE A 4 -2.38 0.59 -7.09
C PHE A 4 -1.24 -0.05 -7.89
N GLU A 5 -1.35 -1.33 -8.26
CA GLU A 5 -0.33 -2.07 -8.98
C GLU A 5 -0.07 -1.49 -10.37
N LYS A 6 -1.08 -0.93 -11.03
CA LYS A 6 -0.93 -0.26 -12.34
C LYS A 6 -0.13 1.03 -12.24
N ILE A 7 -0.12 1.67 -11.07
CA ILE A 7 0.71 2.85 -10.81
C ILE A 7 2.14 2.42 -10.54
N LEU A 8 2.34 1.47 -9.62
CA LEU A 8 3.67 1.01 -9.22
C LEU A 8 4.44 0.33 -10.35
N ASN A 9 3.76 -0.39 -11.25
CA ASN A 9 4.40 -1.03 -12.41
C ASN A 9 4.52 -0.12 -13.64
N GLY A 10 4.11 1.15 -13.54
CA GLY A 10 4.21 2.14 -14.62
C GLY A 10 3.22 1.97 -15.78
N SER A 11 2.26 1.04 -15.70
CA SER A 11 1.23 0.85 -16.73
C SER A 11 0.27 2.03 -16.84
N MET A 12 0.14 2.83 -15.79
CA MET A 12 -0.71 4.01 -15.75
C MET A 12 -0.03 5.16 -15.01
N LYS A 13 -0.19 6.37 -15.54
CA LYS A 13 0.22 7.61 -14.88
C LYS A 13 -0.98 8.24 -14.18
N VAL A 14 -0.73 8.84 -13.02
CA VAL A 14 -1.75 9.61 -12.28
C VAL A 14 -1.86 11.04 -12.81
N GLY A 15 -3.02 11.67 -12.57
CA GLY A 15 -3.19 13.12 -12.73
C GLY A 15 -2.52 13.92 -11.61
N ARG A 16 -2.74 15.23 -11.59
CA ARG A 16 -2.12 16.13 -10.61
C ARG A 16 -2.66 15.90 -9.20
N ARG A 17 -3.98 15.77 -9.06
CA ARG A 17 -4.65 15.57 -7.77
C ARG A 17 -4.99 14.10 -7.58
N VAL A 18 -4.41 13.49 -6.55
CA VAL A 18 -4.53 12.06 -6.30
C VAL A 18 -5.14 11.82 -4.92
N VAL A 19 -6.19 11.00 -4.89
CA VAL A 19 -6.76 10.47 -3.65
C VAL A 19 -6.46 8.97 -3.57
N ILE A 20 -5.83 8.54 -2.49
CA ILE A 20 -5.52 7.13 -2.23
C ILE A 20 -6.53 6.60 -1.21
N VAL A 21 -7.30 5.61 -1.62
CA VAL A 21 -8.26 4.89 -0.77
C VAL A 21 -7.58 3.66 -0.19
N GLY A 22 -7.31 3.67 1.11
CA GLY A 22 -6.63 2.58 1.82
C GLY A 22 -5.82 3.08 3.01
N ASN A 23 -5.72 2.28 4.07
CA ASN A 23 -4.98 2.58 5.31
C ASN A 23 -3.85 1.56 5.60
N GLY A 24 -3.38 0.83 4.59
CA GLY A 24 -2.32 -0.17 4.77
C GLY A 24 -0.92 0.38 4.49
N ALA A 25 0.10 -0.46 4.65
CA ALA A 25 1.45 -0.16 4.19
C ALA A 25 1.48 0.25 2.70
N ILE A 26 0.72 -0.47 1.86
CA ILE A 26 0.63 -0.21 0.42
C ILE A 26 0.17 1.22 0.12
N SER A 27 -0.79 1.78 0.86
CA SER A 27 -1.26 3.15 0.59
C SER A 27 -0.20 4.20 0.93
N ASN A 28 0.59 3.97 1.99
CA ASN A 28 1.70 4.84 2.37
C ASN A 28 2.87 4.70 1.38
N ASP A 29 3.14 3.50 0.87
CA ASP A 29 4.16 3.26 -0.15
C ASP A 29 3.79 3.91 -1.49
N VAL A 30 2.53 3.81 -1.91
CA VAL A 30 2.03 4.50 -3.11
C VAL A 30 2.11 6.01 -2.93
N ALA A 31 1.73 6.55 -1.77
CA ALA A 31 1.86 7.97 -1.49
C ALA A 31 3.33 8.41 -1.59
N SER A 32 4.23 7.63 -0.99
CA SER A 32 5.66 7.90 -1.00
C SER A 32 6.21 7.86 -2.44
N TYR A 33 5.83 6.85 -3.22
CA TYR A 33 6.19 6.70 -4.63
C TYR A 33 5.74 7.89 -5.48
N LEU A 34 4.52 8.39 -5.28
CA LEU A 34 3.98 9.52 -6.04
C LEU A 34 4.60 10.86 -5.65
N LEU A 35 4.96 11.04 -4.39
CA LEU A 35 5.61 12.26 -3.89
C LEU A 35 7.11 12.28 -4.16
N HIS A 36 7.72 11.12 -4.40
CA HIS A 36 9.15 11.01 -4.65
C HIS A 36 9.54 11.64 -5.99
N ASP A 37 10.56 12.49 -5.96
CA ASP A 37 11.22 12.98 -7.17
C ASP A 37 12.41 12.05 -7.50
N PRO A 38 12.34 11.27 -8.60
CA PRO A 38 13.38 10.30 -8.96
C PRO A 38 14.72 10.96 -9.35
N ARG A 39 14.75 12.30 -9.49
CA ARG A 39 15.99 13.06 -9.77
C ARG A 39 16.81 13.32 -8.52
N LEU A 40 16.25 13.09 -7.32
CA LEU A 40 16.95 13.33 -6.07
C LEU A 40 18.08 12.31 -5.85
N SER A 41 19.20 12.79 -5.33
CA SER A 41 20.34 11.95 -4.96
C SER A 41 19.94 10.99 -3.84
N ARG A 42 20.46 9.77 -3.92
CA ARG A 42 20.32 8.74 -2.87
C ARG A 42 21.54 8.69 -1.94
N GLY A 43 22.37 9.74 -1.96
CA GLY A 43 23.57 9.89 -1.15
C GLY A 43 23.25 10.27 0.30
N VAL A 44 24.25 10.10 1.18
CA VAL A 44 24.14 10.41 2.61
C VAL A 44 23.93 11.92 2.80
N GLU A 45 24.62 12.73 2.03
CA GLU A 45 24.55 14.20 2.10
C GLU A 45 23.13 14.68 1.77
N ALA A 46 22.53 14.13 0.71
CA ALA A 46 21.16 14.48 0.32
C ALA A 46 20.13 14.07 1.39
N TYR A 47 20.32 12.91 2.02
CA TYR A 47 19.50 12.49 3.16
C TYR A 47 19.68 13.43 4.36
N CYS A 48 20.92 13.79 4.68
CA CYS A 48 21.22 14.73 5.76
C CYS A 48 20.56 16.09 5.51
N ASP A 49 20.67 16.65 4.31
CA ASP A 49 20.05 17.92 3.94
C ASP A 49 18.52 17.87 4.04
N GLU A 50 17.90 16.79 3.55
CA GLU A 50 16.46 16.56 3.60
C GLU A 50 15.92 16.52 5.04
N TRP A 51 16.66 15.86 5.93
CA TRP A 51 16.28 15.68 7.34
C TRP A 51 16.86 16.76 8.26
N GLY A 52 17.62 17.72 7.73
CA GLY A 52 18.25 18.79 8.49
C GLY A 52 19.38 18.32 9.40
N ILE A 53 20.02 17.19 9.11
CA ILE A 53 21.08 16.61 9.95
C ILE A 53 22.42 17.25 9.57
N ASN A 54 23.05 17.94 10.52
CA ASN A 54 24.44 18.35 10.40
C ASN A 54 25.35 17.35 11.11
N LEU A 55 26.11 16.55 10.35
CA LEU A 55 27.00 15.53 10.91
C LEU A 55 28.25 16.11 11.57
N ASP A 56 28.74 17.26 11.11
CA ASP A 56 29.96 17.89 11.63
C ASP A 56 29.71 18.53 12.99
N GLU A 57 28.54 19.15 13.17
CA GLU A 57 28.16 19.84 14.42
C GLU A 57 27.29 18.99 15.36
N GLY A 58 26.72 17.88 14.85
CA GLY A 58 25.78 17.04 15.60
C GLY A 58 24.45 17.74 15.90
N THR A 59 23.99 18.61 14.99
CA THR A 59 22.78 19.45 15.17
C THR A 59 21.67 19.07 14.18
N LEU A 60 20.45 19.55 14.47
CA LEU A 60 19.27 19.40 13.61
C LEU A 60 18.70 20.77 13.22
N ASP A 61 18.47 20.99 11.93
CA ASP A 61 17.71 22.13 11.42
C ASP A 61 16.20 21.80 11.42
N SER A 62 15.46 22.46 12.30
CA SER A 62 14.00 22.29 12.44
C SER A 62 13.20 22.71 11.20
N ASN A 63 13.80 23.50 10.30
CA ASN A 63 13.13 24.04 9.10
C ASN A 63 13.45 23.26 7.82
N ALA A 64 14.20 22.15 7.90
CA ALA A 64 14.58 21.37 6.72
C ALA A 64 13.38 20.91 5.88
N ALA A 65 12.26 20.56 6.53
CA ALA A 65 11.02 20.17 5.87
C ALA A 65 10.44 21.25 4.93
N GLU A 66 10.69 22.53 5.18
CA GLU A 66 10.22 23.62 4.31
C GLU A 66 10.98 23.68 2.99
N ARG A 67 12.21 23.15 2.97
CA ARG A 67 13.08 23.08 1.80
C ARG A 67 12.99 21.74 1.07
N ALA A 68 12.25 20.78 1.62
CA ALA A 68 12.07 19.48 1.01
C ALA A 68 11.51 19.63 -0.42
N PRO A 69 12.13 18.97 -1.42
CA PRO A 69 11.65 19.03 -2.80
C PRO A 69 10.21 18.54 -2.87
N ARG A 70 9.32 19.32 -3.50
CA ARG A 70 7.92 18.92 -3.70
C ARG A 70 7.71 18.50 -5.13
N ASN A 71 7.18 17.29 -5.32
CA ASN A 71 6.67 16.88 -6.62
C ASN A 71 5.38 17.66 -6.96
N SER A 72 5.01 17.71 -8.24
CA SER A 72 3.81 18.41 -8.70
C SER A 72 2.50 17.68 -8.37
N CYS A 73 2.55 16.52 -7.71
CA CYS A 73 1.37 15.74 -7.36
C CYS A 73 0.84 16.13 -5.98
N ASP A 74 -0.45 16.47 -5.91
CA ASP A 74 -1.17 16.73 -4.67
C ASP A 74 -1.80 15.41 -4.20
N VAL A 75 -1.21 14.78 -3.18
CA VAL A 75 -1.62 13.45 -2.70
C VAL A 75 -2.39 13.55 -1.38
N VAL A 76 -3.59 12.97 -1.35
CA VAL A 76 -4.41 12.82 -0.13
C VAL A 76 -4.62 11.33 0.15
N LEU A 77 -4.42 10.91 1.39
CA LEU A 77 -4.73 9.55 1.86
C LEU A 77 -5.42 9.59 3.22
N PHE A 78 -6.13 8.51 3.55
CA PHE A 78 -6.97 8.42 4.75
C PHE A 78 -6.49 7.33 5.70
N ASN A 79 -6.49 7.65 7.00
CA ASN A 79 -6.28 6.65 8.06
C ASN A 79 -7.60 6.29 8.74
N LYS A 80 -7.74 5.01 9.15
CA LYS A 80 -8.86 4.56 9.98
C LYS A 80 -8.83 5.27 11.33
N ALA A 81 -9.99 5.30 11.99
CA ALA A 81 -10.17 6.04 13.24
C ALA A 81 -9.57 5.33 14.47
N ASP A 82 -9.49 4.02 14.42
CA ASP A 82 -9.18 3.11 15.53
C ASP A 82 -7.76 2.53 15.45
N LYS A 83 -7.17 2.51 14.25
CA LYS A 83 -5.83 1.97 14.01
C LYS A 83 -5.04 2.88 13.09
N ASP A 84 -3.81 3.18 13.51
CA ASP A 84 -2.84 3.77 12.61
C ASP A 84 -2.49 2.75 11.51
N ALA A 85 -2.09 3.20 10.31
CA ALA A 85 -1.78 2.28 9.22
C ALA A 85 -0.85 1.14 9.67
N ASP A 86 -1.08 -0.08 9.18
CA ASP A 86 -0.28 -1.29 9.46
C ASP A 86 1.13 -1.13 8.92
N LEU A 87 1.91 -0.34 9.66
CA LEU A 87 3.30 -0.03 9.40
C LEU A 87 4.15 -0.70 10.47
N SER A 88 5.40 -0.94 10.11
CA SER A 88 6.37 -1.51 11.05
C SER A 88 6.38 -0.74 12.37
N ARG A 89 6.21 -1.49 13.48
CA ARG A 89 6.19 -0.95 14.84
C ARG A 89 7.46 -0.10 15.06
N GLY A 90 7.26 1.15 15.47
CA GLY A 90 8.34 2.09 15.78
C GLY A 90 8.96 2.83 14.59
N LYS A 91 8.66 2.46 13.33
CA LYS A 91 9.18 3.16 12.13
C LYS A 91 8.10 3.77 11.24
N GLY A 92 6.84 3.36 11.40
CA GLY A 92 5.73 3.89 10.60
C GLY A 92 5.53 5.42 10.70
N TRP A 93 5.95 6.04 11.80
CA TRP A 93 5.87 7.49 11.96
C TRP A 93 6.81 8.23 11.00
N THR A 94 7.98 7.67 10.68
CA THR A 94 8.99 8.30 9.81
C THR A 94 8.45 8.46 8.39
N GLN A 95 7.78 7.43 7.86
CA GLN A 95 7.16 7.50 6.54
C GLN A 95 6.02 8.52 6.49
N LYS A 96 5.18 8.59 7.53
CA LYS A 96 4.10 9.59 7.61
C LYS A 96 4.63 11.01 7.72
N LEU A 97 5.72 11.20 8.46
CA LEU A 97 6.40 12.49 8.55
C LEU A 97 7.00 12.87 7.19
N TRP A 98 7.67 11.93 6.53
CA TRP A 98 8.21 12.13 5.19
C TRP A 98 7.12 12.55 4.19
N ILE A 99 5.98 11.84 4.16
CA ILE A 99 4.83 12.17 3.31
C ILE A 99 4.36 13.60 3.56
N ARG A 100 4.22 14.03 4.82
CA ARG A 100 3.78 15.38 5.18
C ARG A 100 4.78 16.45 4.74
N ASN A 101 6.07 16.21 4.96
CA ASN A 101 7.14 17.14 4.57
C ASN A 101 7.18 17.33 3.05
N HIS A 102 6.81 16.30 2.29
CA HIS A 102 6.76 16.32 0.82
C HIS A 102 5.40 16.81 0.26
N GLY A 103 4.52 17.35 1.10
CA GLY A 103 3.25 17.97 0.67
C GLY A 103 2.06 17.01 0.63
N GLY A 104 2.23 15.75 1.04
CA GLY A 104 1.13 14.80 1.19
C GLY A 104 0.22 15.12 2.38
N THR A 105 -1.08 14.92 2.21
CA THR A 105 -2.08 15.15 3.26
C THR A 105 -2.65 13.82 3.76
N ILE A 106 -2.41 13.52 5.03
CA ILE A 106 -2.97 12.34 5.71
C ILE A 106 -4.17 12.78 6.56
N ILE A 107 -5.38 12.45 6.13
CA ILE A 107 -6.62 12.72 6.86
C ILE A 107 -6.89 11.56 7.81
N LYS A 108 -6.89 11.84 9.11
CA LYS A 108 -7.22 10.84 10.14
C LYS A 108 -8.74 10.72 10.30
N HIS A 109 -9.20 9.56 10.72
CA HIS A 109 -10.62 9.29 11.00
C HIS A 109 -11.53 9.48 9.77
N GLY A 110 -10.98 9.42 8.56
CA GLY A 110 -11.74 9.60 7.32
C GLY A 110 -12.48 8.31 6.96
N LEU A 111 -13.80 8.40 6.85
CA LEU A 111 -14.66 7.37 6.30
C LEU A 111 -15.06 7.76 4.87
N LEU A 112 -14.70 6.92 3.91
CA LEU A 112 -15.15 7.05 2.53
C LEU A 112 -16.67 6.82 2.46
N GLU A 113 -17.43 7.82 2.05
CA GLU A 113 -18.89 7.72 1.90
C GLU A 113 -19.30 7.41 0.46
N ASN A 114 -18.69 8.10 -0.50
CA ASN A 114 -19.03 7.95 -1.91
C ASN A 114 -17.86 8.35 -2.82
N ILE A 115 -17.86 7.83 -4.04
CA ILE A 115 -16.90 8.15 -5.10
C ILE A 115 -17.67 8.70 -6.29
N ASP A 116 -17.32 9.92 -6.69
CA ASP A 116 -17.81 10.54 -7.93
C ASP A 116 -16.74 10.51 -9.02
N LYS A 117 -17.12 10.98 -10.22
CA LYS A 117 -16.23 11.02 -11.39
C LYS A 117 -14.94 11.83 -11.16
N SER A 118 -15.00 12.87 -10.34
CA SER A 118 -13.90 13.84 -10.14
C SER A 118 -13.63 14.15 -8.67
N ALA A 119 -14.17 13.36 -7.74
CA ALA A 119 -14.03 13.63 -6.32
C ALA A 119 -14.34 12.42 -5.44
N VAL A 120 -13.91 12.53 -4.19
CA VAL A 120 -14.20 11.58 -3.13
C VAL A 120 -14.91 12.29 -1.97
N HIS A 121 -16.03 11.71 -1.52
CA HIS A 121 -16.80 12.19 -0.38
C HIS A 121 -16.36 11.45 0.88
N VAL A 122 -15.99 12.22 1.90
CA VAL A 122 -15.41 11.68 3.14
C VAL A 122 -16.08 12.31 4.33
N SER A 123 -16.54 11.52 5.29
CA SER A 123 -16.91 12.00 6.61
C SER A 123 -15.79 11.75 7.61
N LEU A 124 -15.58 12.68 8.53
CA LEU A 124 -14.74 12.43 9.69
C LEU A 124 -15.57 11.74 10.76
N LEU A 125 -15.07 10.60 11.24
CA LEU A 125 -15.64 9.91 12.39
C LEU A 125 -15.49 10.78 13.66
N ALA A 126 -16.25 10.44 14.70
CA ALA A 126 -16.34 11.21 15.93
C ALA A 126 -14.95 11.57 16.51
N PRO A 127 -14.80 12.77 17.11
CA PRO A 127 -15.87 13.71 17.53
C PRO A 127 -16.29 14.74 16.46
N ASP A 128 -15.71 14.72 15.27
CA ASP A 128 -15.78 15.87 14.35
C ASP A 128 -17.02 15.85 13.44
N SER A 129 -17.44 14.69 12.91
CA SER A 129 -18.62 14.50 12.04
C SER A 129 -18.70 15.37 10.77
N ARG A 130 -17.69 16.21 10.51
CA ARG A 130 -17.59 17.05 9.32
C ARG A 130 -17.49 16.19 8.06
N LYS A 131 -18.11 16.67 6.99
CA LYS A 131 -18.03 16.07 5.65
C LYS A 131 -17.15 16.92 4.75
N TYR A 132 -16.33 16.23 3.95
CA TYR A 132 -15.37 16.80 3.04
C TYR A 132 -15.61 16.27 1.64
N PHE A 133 -15.40 17.16 0.67
CA PHE A 133 -15.37 16.84 -0.74
C PHE A 133 -13.95 17.06 -1.23
N VAL A 134 -13.26 15.96 -1.58
CA VAL A 134 -11.87 16.00 -2.02
C VAL A 134 -11.85 15.83 -3.53
N GLU A 135 -11.67 16.93 -4.25
CA GLU A 135 -11.52 16.89 -5.71
C GLU A 135 -10.23 16.17 -6.10
N CYS A 136 -10.34 15.29 -7.11
CA CYS A 136 -9.20 14.52 -7.58
C CYS A 136 -9.32 14.18 -9.06
N ASP A 137 -8.17 14.11 -9.72
CA ASP A 137 -8.06 13.65 -11.10
C ASP A 137 -7.88 12.13 -11.15
N THR A 138 -7.33 11.54 -10.08
CA THR A 138 -7.11 10.10 -9.98
C THR A 138 -7.43 9.59 -8.58
N ILE A 139 -8.22 8.51 -8.53
CA ILE A 139 -8.49 7.76 -7.29
C ILE A 139 -7.71 6.46 -7.39
N VAL A 140 -6.73 6.27 -6.50
CA VAL A 140 -5.95 5.04 -6.39
C VAL A 140 -6.59 4.13 -5.35
N TRP A 141 -6.95 2.91 -5.77
CA TRP A 141 -7.51 1.89 -4.91
C TRP A 141 -6.39 1.04 -4.32
N ALA A 142 -6.18 1.16 -3.02
CA ALA A 142 -5.18 0.44 -2.22
C ALA A 142 -5.82 -0.15 -0.95
N TYR A 143 -7.07 -0.63 -1.06
CA TYR A 143 -7.86 -1.17 0.03
C TYR A 143 -7.70 -2.69 0.14
N GLY A 144 -6.49 -3.12 0.48
CA GLY A 144 -6.15 -4.54 0.61
C GLY A 144 -5.92 -5.25 -0.73
N MET A 145 -5.72 -6.57 -0.65
CA MET A 145 -5.44 -7.45 -1.78
C MET A 145 -6.34 -8.69 -1.69
N LEU A 146 -6.63 -9.30 -2.85
CA LEU A 146 -7.34 -10.57 -2.92
C LEU A 146 -6.39 -11.68 -3.38
N PRO A 147 -6.50 -12.89 -2.82
CA PRO A 147 -5.66 -13.98 -3.24
C PRO A 147 -5.96 -14.39 -4.68
N ASN A 148 -4.91 -14.58 -5.48
CA ASN A 148 -5.06 -15.13 -6.82
C ASN A 148 -5.07 -16.66 -6.75
N ILE A 149 -6.28 -17.23 -6.81
CA ILE A 149 -6.51 -18.67 -6.73
C ILE A 149 -6.85 -19.31 -8.09
N SER A 150 -6.71 -18.58 -9.20
CA SER A 150 -7.22 -19.02 -10.51
C SER A 150 -6.68 -20.38 -10.96
N VAL A 151 -5.41 -20.69 -10.69
CA VAL A 151 -4.82 -21.99 -11.02
C VAL A 151 -5.43 -23.10 -10.16
N GLY A 152 -5.62 -22.86 -8.87
CA GLY A 152 -6.27 -23.82 -7.97
C GLY A 152 -7.71 -24.11 -8.38
N THR A 153 -8.47 -23.08 -8.73
CA THR A 153 -9.83 -23.21 -9.27
C THR A 153 -9.85 -24.00 -10.58
N TRP A 154 -8.93 -23.70 -11.51
CA TRP A 154 -8.84 -24.41 -12.78
C TRP A 154 -8.55 -25.91 -12.59
N ILE A 155 -7.61 -26.27 -11.71
CA ILE A 155 -7.31 -27.67 -11.40
C ILE A 155 -8.52 -28.36 -10.76
N TYR A 156 -9.21 -27.69 -9.83
CA TYR A 156 -10.41 -28.23 -9.20
C TYR A 156 -11.52 -28.57 -10.21
N GLU A 157 -11.85 -27.64 -11.12
CA GLU A 157 -12.86 -27.87 -12.16
C GLU A 157 -12.42 -28.99 -13.12
N LEU A 158 -11.14 -29.02 -13.51
CA LEU A 158 -10.61 -30.08 -14.37
C LEU A 158 -10.77 -31.48 -13.71
N MET A 159 -10.52 -31.58 -12.41
CA MET A 159 -10.72 -32.83 -11.65
C MET A 159 -12.19 -33.22 -11.59
N LYS A 160 -13.08 -32.26 -11.31
CA LYS A 160 -14.53 -32.45 -11.22
C LYS A 160 -15.13 -32.91 -12.54
N ASP A 161 -14.57 -32.46 -13.67
CA ASP A 161 -14.98 -32.87 -15.01
C ASP A 161 -14.54 -34.30 -15.36
N GLY A 162 -13.88 -35.05 -14.47
CA GLY A 162 -13.49 -36.43 -14.71
C GLY A 162 -12.15 -36.60 -15.44
N ALA A 163 -11.28 -35.58 -15.44
CA ALA A 163 -9.96 -35.64 -16.09
C ALA A 163 -9.09 -36.82 -15.60
N LYS A 164 -9.28 -37.25 -14.34
CA LYS A 164 -8.62 -38.43 -13.79
C LYS A 164 -9.06 -39.72 -14.48
N GLU A 165 -10.35 -39.86 -14.76
CA GLU A 165 -10.90 -41.03 -15.44
C GLU A 165 -10.50 -41.07 -16.92
N ARG A 166 -10.35 -39.89 -17.55
CA ARG A 166 -9.84 -39.76 -18.93
C ARG A 166 -8.33 -39.92 -19.07
N GLY A 167 -7.58 -40.06 -17.96
CA GLY A 167 -6.11 -40.16 -18.00
C GLY A 167 -5.40 -38.85 -18.37
N GLU A 168 -6.09 -37.71 -18.28
CA GLU A 168 -5.54 -36.37 -18.54
C GLU A 168 -4.78 -35.80 -17.33
N MET A 169 -4.89 -36.46 -16.17
CA MET A 169 -4.19 -36.12 -14.93
C MET A 169 -3.15 -37.19 -14.59
N LYS A 170 -1.89 -36.78 -14.44
CA LYS A 170 -0.84 -37.61 -13.82
C LYS A 170 -0.89 -37.49 -12.30
N ASP A 171 -0.10 -38.29 -11.59
CA ASP A 171 0.11 -38.08 -10.15
C ASP A 171 0.92 -36.80 -9.92
N PHE A 172 0.33 -35.83 -9.22
CA PHE A 172 0.98 -34.61 -8.76
C PHE A 172 0.47 -34.22 -7.37
N ARG A 173 1.20 -33.32 -6.71
CA ARG A 173 0.78 -32.65 -5.48
C ARG A 173 0.75 -31.15 -5.72
N ILE A 174 -0.24 -30.46 -5.15
CA ILE A 174 -0.34 -28.99 -5.20
C ILE A 174 -0.04 -28.45 -3.82
N TYR A 175 0.84 -27.45 -3.77
CA TYR A 175 1.13 -26.67 -2.58
C TYR A 175 0.77 -25.22 -2.86
N ARG A 176 0.29 -24.51 -1.84
CA ARG A 176 -0.01 -23.06 -1.89
C ARG A 176 0.90 -22.36 -0.89
N ALA A 177 1.47 -21.23 -1.29
CA ALA A 177 2.37 -20.42 -0.48
C ALA A 177 2.22 -18.95 -0.83
N GLY A 178 2.43 -18.07 0.16
CA GLY A 178 2.34 -16.62 -0.01
C GLY A 178 0.95 -16.17 -0.42
N SER A 179 0.86 -15.03 -1.08
CA SER A 179 -0.37 -14.24 -1.32
C SER A 179 -1.52 -14.94 -2.06
N CYS A 180 -1.37 -16.19 -2.49
CA CYS A 180 -2.46 -17.02 -3.00
C CYS A 180 -3.19 -17.83 -1.91
N CYS A 181 -2.68 -17.81 -0.68
CA CYS A 181 -3.34 -18.39 0.48
C CYS A 181 -4.34 -17.37 1.05
N ASP A 182 -5.57 -17.82 1.28
CA ASP A 182 -6.57 -17.03 1.99
C ASP A 182 -6.35 -17.26 3.49
N ASN A 183 -5.46 -16.49 4.09
CA ASN A 183 -5.17 -16.61 5.52
C ASN A 183 -6.17 -15.80 6.34
N TYR A 184 -7.45 -16.18 6.31
CA TYR A 184 -8.32 -15.87 7.44
C TYR A 184 -7.93 -16.79 8.60
N THR A 185 -6.93 -16.40 9.39
CA THR A 185 -6.83 -16.94 10.75
C THR A 185 -7.94 -16.33 11.60
N ASP A 186 -8.48 -17.10 12.55
CA ASP A 186 -9.56 -16.68 13.47
C ASP A 186 -9.25 -15.41 14.30
N GLU A 187 -8.05 -14.85 14.16
CA GLU A 187 -7.60 -13.59 14.74
C GLU A 187 -7.51 -12.46 13.69
N ASP A 188 -8.53 -12.22 12.85
CA ASP A 188 -8.64 -10.99 12.04
C ASP A 188 -7.42 -10.60 11.16
N HIS A 189 -6.46 -11.49 10.93
CA HIS A 189 -5.17 -11.21 10.29
C HIS A 189 -5.13 -11.82 8.89
N GLY A 190 -6.03 -11.35 8.02
CA GLY A 190 -6.01 -11.58 6.56
C GLY A 190 -4.85 -10.89 5.83
N GLU A 191 -3.79 -10.48 6.53
CA GLU A 191 -2.65 -9.76 5.97
C GLU A 191 -1.45 -10.68 5.87
N GLN A 192 -1.19 -11.19 4.66
CA GLN A 192 0.06 -11.87 4.36
C GLN A 192 1.14 -10.86 3.99
N ASP A 193 2.21 -10.83 4.78
CA ASP A 193 3.40 -10.06 4.49
C ASP A 193 4.47 -10.90 3.74
N MET A 194 5.56 -10.24 3.35
CA MET A 194 6.66 -10.90 2.66
C MET A 194 7.36 -11.95 3.52
N LEU A 195 7.41 -11.76 4.85
CA LEU A 195 8.05 -12.69 5.76
C LEU A 195 7.30 -14.01 5.80
N GLN A 196 5.98 -13.95 5.90
CA GLN A 196 5.11 -15.12 5.87
C GLN A 196 5.20 -15.85 4.54
N ALA A 197 5.19 -15.14 3.40
CA ALA A 197 5.34 -15.75 2.09
C ALA A 197 6.68 -16.50 1.93
N VAL A 198 7.79 -15.93 2.41
CA VAL A 198 9.11 -16.57 2.41
C VAL A 198 9.13 -17.79 3.33
N HIS A 199 8.55 -17.67 4.53
CA HIS A 199 8.50 -18.75 5.49
C HIS A 199 7.68 -19.96 4.99
N GLU A 200 6.49 -19.72 4.44
CA GLU A 200 5.65 -20.76 3.83
C GLU A 200 6.39 -21.47 2.67
N GLY A 201 7.07 -20.70 1.82
CA GLY A 201 7.90 -21.25 0.75
C GLY A 201 9.03 -22.13 1.26
N TYR A 202 9.73 -21.70 2.32
CA TYR A 202 10.78 -22.47 2.97
C TYR A 202 10.24 -23.78 3.57
N GLU A 203 9.11 -23.72 4.29
CA GLU A 203 8.47 -24.89 4.91
C GLU A 203 8.04 -25.94 3.88
N ILE A 204 7.52 -25.50 2.73
CA ILE A 204 7.17 -26.40 1.63
C ILE A 204 8.43 -27.00 1.02
N GLY A 205 9.43 -26.16 0.71
CA GLY A 205 10.69 -26.61 0.12
C GLY A 205 11.48 -27.58 0.99
N TYR A 206 11.38 -27.48 2.32
CA TYR A 206 12.02 -28.40 3.26
C TYR A 206 11.32 -29.77 3.34
N LYS A 207 10.02 -29.83 3.07
CA LYS A 207 9.20 -31.06 3.19
C LYS A 207 9.16 -31.90 1.90
N ILE A 208 9.58 -31.33 0.77
CA ILE A 208 9.64 -31.98 -0.54
C ILE A 208 11.07 -32.45 -0.79
#